data_AF-A0A523QTZ1-F1
#
_entry.id   AF-A0A523QTZ1-F1
#
_cell.length_a   1.000
_cell.length_b   1.000
_cell.length_c   1.000
_cell.angle_alpha   90.00
_cell.angle_beta   90.00
_cell.angle_gamma   90.00
#
_symmetry.space_group_name_H-M   'P 1'
#
loop_
_entity.id
_entity.type
_entity.pdbx_description
1 polymer ?
#
loop_
_entity_poly.entity_id
_entity_poly.type
_entity_poly.pdbx_seq_one_letter_code
_entity_poly.pdbx_strand_id
1 'polypeptide(L)'
;MKSFDIALKDIKQGYRSWFALIFMFGVPILMTGMFYFLFGGMGGGDEDAFELPTIAVIIANQDQGTLALGENLVEVFQSEGFEDLLHVTTAEDADNARQAVDTQQAGVAIIIPENFSEAMMQPGGKTEIEVYQDPTLTLGPSIVTTIVNKFTDNFSGSKIALEVAIQQFEEAGLSFTDEEIGIMMNDYIQAATAVGGDEGLVVVESTTGETAQVGGVAGLMSMLMGGMMIFYAFFTGVSTVQSVLTEEERGTLPRLFTTPTSQRTILTGKFLATGIMVIVEIVVLLIFGDVVFGFEWGDTFLLALVVLGITISASTFGIFVI
;
A
#
# COMPACT_ATOMS: atom_id res chain seq x y z
N MET A 1 20.13 19.99 -39.66
CA MET A 1 20.11 21.40 -39.20
C MET A 1 18.68 21.87 -38.99
N LYS A 2 17.83 21.92 -40.03
CA LYS A 2 16.42 22.37 -39.90
C LYS A 2 15.58 21.69 -38.80
N SER A 3 15.77 20.39 -38.53
CA SER A 3 15.05 19.69 -37.47
C SER A 3 15.41 20.19 -36.06
N PHE A 4 16.68 20.50 -35.82
CA PHE A 4 17.14 21.07 -34.55
C PHE A 4 16.63 22.50 -34.35
N ASP A 5 16.56 23.30 -35.42
CA ASP A 5 16.02 24.66 -35.34
C ASP A 5 14.53 24.65 -34.98
N ILE A 6 13.77 23.73 -35.58
CA ILE A 6 12.37 23.49 -35.24
C ILE A 6 12.25 23.04 -33.79
N ALA A 7 13.11 22.11 -33.36
CA ALA A 7 13.08 21.61 -32.00
C ALA A 7 13.34 22.73 -30.97
N LEU A 8 14.37 23.54 -31.22
CA LEU A 8 14.74 24.66 -30.35
C LEU A 8 13.64 25.73 -30.29
N LYS A 9 12.96 25.99 -31.41
CA LYS A 9 11.81 26.90 -31.47
C LYS A 9 10.66 26.38 -30.60
N ASP A 10 10.31 25.11 -30.72
CA ASP A 10 9.20 24.52 -29.96
C ASP A 10 9.54 24.40 -28.46
N ILE A 11 10.77 24.01 -28.11
CA ILE A 11 11.27 24.08 -26.73
C ILE A 11 11.10 25.50 -26.17
N LYS A 12 11.59 26.51 -26.90
CA LYS A 12 11.49 27.92 -26.48
C LYS A 12 10.05 28.40 -26.35
N GLN A 13 9.13 27.86 -27.14
CA GLN A 13 7.71 28.14 -27.03
C GLN A 13 7.12 27.51 -25.76
N GLY A 14 7.47 26.25 -25.45
CA GLY A 14 7.07 25.55 -24.23
C GLY A 14 7.53 26.29 -22.97
N TYR A 15 8.84 26.59 -22.86
CA TYR A 15 9.42 27.30 -21.71
C TYR A 15 8.96 28.76 -21.57
N ARG A 16 8.33 29.35 -22.59
CA ARG A 16 7.73 30.69 -22.50
C ARG A 16 6.28 30.65 -22.06
N SER A 17 5.64 29.49 -22.09
CA SER A 17 4.28 29.31 -21.62
C SER A 17 4.30 29.07 -20.11
N TRP A 18 3.91 30.09 -19.35
CA TRP A 18 3.77 29.99 -17.90
C TRP A 18 2.86 28.83 -17.47
N PHE A 19 1.76 28.63 -18.21
CA PHE A 19 0.84 27.52 -17.97
C PHE A 19 1.50 26.16 -18.19
N ALA A 20 2.29 26.01 -19.26
CA ALA A 20 3.01 24.76 -19.52
C ALA A 20 4.05 24.49 -18.43
N LEU A 21 4.79 25.50 -17.99
CA LEU A 21 5.78 25.36 -16.92
C LEU A 21 5.16 24.99 -15.56
N ILE A 22 4.04 25.64 -15.19
CA ILE A 22 3.32 25.27 -13.97
C ILE A 22 2.87 23.81 -14.09
N PHE A 23 2.27 23.41 -15.21
CA PHE A 23 1.73 22.07 -15.31
C PHE A 23 2.84 21.00 -15.34
N MET A 24 3.93 21.28 -16.03
CA MET A 24 5.08 20.39 -16.20
C MET A 24 5.91 20.21 -14.92
N PHE A 25 6.12 21.28 -14.15
CA PHE A 25 6.96 21.24 -12.94
C PHE A 25 6.18 21.59 -11.68
N GLY A 26 5.45 22.69 -11.70
CA GLY A 26 4.76 23.24 -10.53
C GLY A 26 3.73 22.30 -9.92
N VAL A 27 2.84 21.70 -10.73
CA VAL A 27 1.79 20.80 -10.24
C VAL A 27 2.38 19.49 -9.69
N PRO A 28 3.27 18.76 -10.38
CA PRO A 28 3.87 17.57 -9.79
C PRO A 28 4.63 17.88 -8.49
N ILE A 29 5.44 18.94 -8.46
CA ILE A 29 6.16 19.35 -7.24
C ILE A 29 5.19 19.68 -6.10
N LEU A 30 4.14 20.46 -6.39
CA LEU A 30 3.11 20.80 -5.41
C LEU A 30 2.41 19.56 -4.89
N MET A 31 2.00 18.65 -5.78
CA MET A 31 1.29 17.43 -5.41
C MET A 31 2.17 16.51 -4.57
N THR A 32 3.42 16.28 -4.97
CA THR A 32 4.37 15.50 -4.18
C THR A 32 4.59 16.14 -2.81
N GLY A 33 4.80 17.46 -2.74
CA GLY A 33 4.92 18.17 -1.46
C GLY A 33 3.66 18.06 -0.61
N MET A 34 2.47 18.20 -1.19
CA MET A 34 1.20 18.07 -0.50
C MET A 34 1.02 16.65 0.07
N PHE A 35 1.31 15.61 -0.70
CA PHE A 35 1.25 14.24 -0.21
C PHE A 35 2.28 13.99 0.87
N TYR A 36 3.51 14.47 0.69
CA TYR A 36 4.53 14.39 1.72
C TYR A 36 4.06 15.01 3.04
N PHE A 37 3.44 16.19 3.00
CA PHE A 37 2.82 16.80 4.20
C PHE A 37 1.64 16.01 4.76
N LEU A 38 0.75 15.51 3.89
CA LEU A 38 -0.42 14.73 4.30
C LEU A 38 -0.05 13.41 4.97
N PHE A 39 1.10 12.84 4.61
CA PHE A 39 1.59 11.57 5.15
C PHE A 39 2.71 11.75 6.18
N GLY A 40 2.86 12.93 6.79
CA GLY A 40 3.69 13.12 7.99
C GLY A 40 5.05 13.82 7.81
N GLY A 41 5.37 14.34 6.63
CA GLY A 41 6.67 14.92 6.29
C GLY A 41 7.09 16.22 7.01
N MET A 42 6.37 16.69 8.03
CA MET A 42 6.73 17.91 8.80
C MET A 42 7.00 17.65 10.29
N GLY A 43 7.26 16.41 10.68
CA GLY A 43 7.74 16.04 12.01
C GLY A 43 9.26 15.91 12.04
N GLY A 44 9.99 16.99 12.33
CA GLY A 44 11.44 16.98 12.54
C GLY A 44 11.85 16.48 13.92
N GLY A 45 11.31 15.33 14.35
CA GLY A 45 11.60 14.72 15.64
C GLY A 45 11.30 13.23 15.57
N ASP A 46 12.38 12.45 15.55
CA ASP A 46 12.49 10.99 15.45
C ASP A 46 12.08 10.36 14.10
N GLU A 47 12.99 9.55 13.57
CA GLU A 47 12.95 8.90 12.25
C GLU A 47 11.96 7.73 12.16
N ASP A 48 11.02 7.62 13.11
CA ASP A 48 10.15 6.46 13.23
C ASP A 48 8.67 6.79 12.99
N ALA A 49 8.11 5.96 12.13
CA ALA A 49 6.70 5.62 11.96
C ALA A 49 5.78 6.68 11.31
N PHE A 50 5.29 6.25 10.15
CA PHE A 50 3.94 6.52 9.68
C PHE A 50 2.94 6.43 10.84
N GLU A 51 2.46 7.57 11.36
CA GLU A 51 1.28 7.60 12.24
C GLU A 51 0.07 7.22 11.36
N LEU A 52 -0.17 5.91 11.19
CA LEU A 52 -1.45 5.43 10.73
C LEU A 52 -2.51 5.98 11.68
N PRO A 53 -3.65 6.47 11.17
CA PRO A 53 -4.76 6.81 12.05
C PRO A 53 -5.10 5.54 12.86
N THR A 54 -4.86 5.61 14.16
CA THR A 54 -5.08 4.50 15.09
C THR A 54 -6.52 4.05 14.98
N ILE A 55 -6.73 2.77 14.71
CA ILE A 55 -8.07 2.22 14.58
C ILE A 55 -8.62 2.04 16.00
N ALA A 56 -9.70 2.74 16.32
CA ALA A 56 -10.40 2.53 17.58
C ALA A 56 -11.10 1.15 17.54
N VAL A 57 -10.62 0.23 18.37
CA VAL A 57 -11.17 -1.11 18.51
C VAL A 57 -11.83 -1.22 19.89
N ILE A 58 -13.04 -1.75 19.92
CA ILE A 58 -13.74 -2.06 21.17
C ILE A 58 -13.96 -3.57 21.29
N ILE A 59 -13.64 -4.16 22.43
CA ILE A 59 -13.75 -5.61 22.64
C ILE A 59 -14.75 -5.89 23.75
N ALA A 60 -15.80 -6.65 23.44
CA ALA A 60 -16.73 -7.22 24.41
C ALA A 60 -16.36 -8.68 24.65
N ASN A 61 -15.66 -8.94 25.76
CA ASN A 61 -15.27 -10.28 26.16
C ASN A 61 -16.35 -10.88 27.08
N GLN A 62 -17.14 -11.83 26.58
CA GLN A 62 -18.12 -12.57 27.39
C GLN A 62 -17.62 -13.95 27.80
N ASP A 63 -16.41 -14.35 27.39
CA ASP A 63 -15.85 -15.69 27.63
C ASP A 63 -15.74 -15.99 29.12
N GLN A 64 -16.35 -17.10 29.54
CA GLN A 64 -16.35 -17.57 30.94
C GLN A 64 -15.57 -18.88 31.11
N GLY A 65 -14.91 -19.38 30.07
CA GLY A 65 -14.22 -20.65 30.15
C GLY A 65 -12.90 -20.61 30.93
N THR A 66 -12.52 -21.76 31.47
CA THR A 66 -11.41 -21.93 32.43
C THR A 66 -10.03 -21.52 31.90
N LEU A 67 -9.80 -21.56 30.58
CA LEU A 67 -8.52 -21.16 29.96
C LEU A 67 -8.43 -19.67 29.58
N ALA A 68 -9.51 -18.90 29.75
CA ALA A 68 -9.57 -17.47 29.46
C ALA A 68 -8.96 -17.10 28.09
N LEU A 69 -9.20 -17.90 27.05
CA LEU A 69 -8.75 -17.63 25.68
C LEU A 69 -9.30 -16.29 25.15
N GLY A 70 -10.48 -15.88 25.61
CA GLY A 70 -11.02 -14.56 25.33
C GLY A 70 -10.13 -13.44 25.87
N GLU A 71 -9.62 -13.59 27.09
CA GLU A 71 -8.72 -12.60 27.70
C GLU A 71 -7.35 -12.58 27.00
N ASN A 72 -6.81 -13.74 26.65
CA ASN A 72 -5.58 -13.82 25.84
C ASN A 72 -5.72 -13.07 24.51
N LEU A 73 -6.90 -13.12 23.87
CA LEU A 73 -7.15 -12.35 22.66
C LEU A 73 -7.14 -10.83 22.94
N VAL A 74 -7.74 -10.38 24.04
CA VAL A 74 -7.69 -8.98 24.47
C VAL A 74 -6.24 -8.53 24.68
N GLU A 75 -5.43 -9.34 25.38
CA GLU A 75 -4.01 -9.06 25.63
C GLU A 75 -3.19 -8.97 24.34
N VAL A 76 -3.45 -9.85 23.36
CA VAL A 76 -2.80 -9.76 22.03
C VAL A 76 -3.07 -8.41 21.38
N PHE A 77 -4.31 -7.93 21.43
CA PHE A 77 -4.69 -6.63 20.88
C PHE A 77 -4.09 -5.45 21.65
N GLN A 78 -3.81 -5.61 22.95
CA GLN A 78 -3.19 -4.59 23.81
C GLN A 78 -1.66 -4.69 23.88
N SER A 79 -1.03 -5.62 23.15
CA SER A 79 0.41 -5.80 23.17
C SER A 79 1.17 -4.63 22.52
N GLU A 80 2.40 -4.38 22.98
CA GLU A 80 3.28 -3.30 22.50
C GLU A 80 3.45 -3.29 20.97
N GLY A 81 3.31 -4.45 20.30
CA GLY A 81 3.40 -4.57 18.84
C GLY A 81 2.24 -3.94 18.05
N PHE A 82 1.13 -3.58 18.69
CA PHE A 82 -0.05 -3.01 18.04
C PHE A 82 -0.46 -1.62 18.58
N GLU A 83 0.24 -1.07 19.57
CA GLU A 83 -0.11 0.22 20.21
C GLU A 83 -0.15 1.37 19.20
N ASP A 84 0.76 1.38 18.22
CA ASP A 84 0.83 2.41 17.17
C ASP A 84 -0.29 2.28 16.11
N LEU A 85 -0.97 1.13 16.06
CA LEU A 85 -1.97 0.82 15.03
C LEU A 85 -3.39 0.81 15.59
N LEU A 86 -3.57 0.40 16.83
CA LEU A 86 -4.87 0.10 17.43
C LEU A 86 -5.03 0.80 18.77
N HIS A 87 -6.13 1.55 18.92
CA HIS A 87 -6.54 2.06 20.22
C HIS A 87 -7.64 1.14 20.77
N VAL A 88 -7.24 0.23 21.66
CA VAL A 88 -8.12 -0.84 22.16
C VAL A 88 -8.81 -0.43 23.45
N THR A 89 -10.12 -0.60 23.49
CA THR A 89 -10.96 -0.39 24.68
C THR A 89 -11.84 -1.62 24.93
N THR A 90 -12.31 -1.80 26.15
CA THR A 90 -13.19 -2.91 26.51
C THR A 90 -14.62 -2.42 26.77
N ALA A 91 -15.60 -3.25 26.42
CA ALA A 91 -17.02 -3.03 26.69
C ALA A 91 -17.55 -4.10 27.65
N GLU A 92 -18.57 -3.74 28.44
CA GLU A 92 -19.21 -4.65 29.39
C GLU A 92 -20.05 -5.74 28.69
N ASP A 93 -20.64 -5.42 27.53
CA ASP A 93 -21.49 -6.34 26.77
C ASP A 93 -21.40 -6.09 25.24
N ALA A 94 -21.98 -7.02 24.47
CA ALA A 94 -22.01 -6.93 23.02
C ALA A 94 -22.81 -5.73 22.50
N ASP A 95 -23.89 -5.33 23.19
CA ASP A 95 -24.77 -4.26 22.74
C ASP A 95 -24.09 -2.89 22.84
N ASN A 96 -23.36 -2.63 23.93
CA ASN A 96 -22.53 -1.43 24.09
C ASN A 96 -21.40 -1.39 23.07
N ALA A 97 -20.78 -2.53 22.76
CA ALA A 97 -19.73 -2.59 21.72
C ALA A 97 -20.27 -2.25 20.33
N ARG A 98 -21.44 -2.78 19.94
CA ARG A 98 -22.12 -2.42 18.68
C ARG A 98 -22.50 -0.95 18.66
N GLN A 99 -23.06 -0.44 19.75
CA GLN A 99 -23.48 0.95 19.84
C GLN A 99 -22.30 1.92 19.70
N ALA A 100 -21.12 1.58 20.25
CA ALA A 100 -19.91 2.38 20.06
C ALA A 100 -19.49 2.47 18.58
N VAL A 101 -19.67 1.40 17.80
CA VAL A 101 -19.43 1.42 16.35
C VAL A 101 -20.51 2.23 15.63
N ASP A 102 -21.79 2.01 15.95
CA ASP A 102 -22.92 2.73 15.32
C ASP A 102 -22.87 4.24 15.57
N THR A 103 -22.30 4.66 16.71
CA THR A 103 -22.10 6.07 17.08
C THR A 103 -20.75 6.63 16.65
N GLN A 104 -19.97 5.86 15.89
CA GLN A 104 -18.65 6.23 15.36
C GLN A 104 -17.60 6.55 16.44
N GLN A 105 -17.77 6.00 17.64
CA GLN A 105 -16.79 6.08 18.73
C GLN A 105 -15.69 5.02 18.57
N ALA A 106 -16.02 3.88 17.95
CA ALA A 106 -15.08 2.84 17.55
C ALA A 106 -15.26 2.53 16.06
N GLY A 107 -14.18 2.11 15.38
CA GLY A 107 -14.24 1.66 13.99
C GLY A 107 -14.59 0.18 13.85
N VAL A 108 -14.26 -0.62 14.88
CA VAL A 108 -14.50 -2.07 14.91
C VAL A 108 -14.84 -2.51 16.33
N ALA A 109 -15.83 -3.39 16.45
CA ALA A 109 -16.17 -4.12 17.65
C ALA A 109 -15.86 -5.61 17.47
N ILE A 110 -15.18 -6.20 18.45
CA ILE A 110 -14.93 -7.65 18.53
C ILE A 110 -15.79 -8.20 19.66
N ILE A 111 -16.64 -9.17 19.35
CA ILE A 111 -17.55 -9.78 20.32
C ILE A 111 -17.14 -11.25 20.49
N ILE A 112 -16.66 -11.58 21.69
CA ILE A 112 -16.23 -12.93 22.06
C ILE A 112 -17.37 -13.59 22.82
N PRO A 113 -17.91 -14.73 22.37
CA PRO A 113 -19.05 -15.39 23.01
C PRO A 113 -18.68 -16.09 24.33
N GLU A 114 -19.68 -16.34 25.17
CA GLU A 114 -19.48 -16.94 26.51
C GLU A 114 -18.79 -18.31 26.51
N ASN A 115 -19.02 -19.11 25.47
CA ASN A 115 -18.50 -20.45 25.34
C ASN A 115 -17.21 -20.53 24.53
N PHE A 116 -16.54 -19.40 24.24
CA PHE A 116 -15.40 -19.35 23.34
C PHE A 116 -14.27 -20.30 23.78
N SER A 117 -13.78 -20.17 25.01
CA SER A 117 -12.72 -21.04 25.53
C SER A 117 -13.10 -22.51 25.52
N GLU A 118 -14.31 -22.84 25.98
CA GLU A 118 -14.77 -24.23 26.08
C GLU A 118 -14.94 -24.89 24.71
N ALA A 119 -15.53 -24.19 23.75
CA ALA A 119 -15.74 -24.68 22.39
C ALA A 119 -14.42 -24.88 21.62
N MET A 120 -13.40 -24.08 21.92
CA MET A 120 -12.06 -24.24 21.35
C MET A 120 -11.32 -25.44 21.93
N MET A 121 -11.60 -25.84 23.18
CA MET A 121 -11.01 -27.03 23.80
C MET A 121 -11.69 -28.33 23.40
N GLN A 122 -12.99 -28.30 23.15
CA GLN A 122 -13.74 -29.50 22.81
C GLN A 122 -13.46 -29.97 21.37
N PRO A 123 -13.07 -31.25 21.16
CA PRO A 123 -13.04 -31.85 19.82
C PRO A 123 -14.38 -31.63 19.10
N GLY A 124 -14.36 -31.13 17.87
CA GLY A 124 -15.58 -30.80 17.10
C GLY A 124 -16.42 -29.61 17.61
N GLY A 125 -16.06 -28.94 18.71
CA GLY A 125 -16.73 -27.73 19.18
C GLY A 125 -16.73 -26.59 18.15
N LYS A 126 -17.77 -25.78 18.11
CA LYS A 126 -17.88 -24.64 17.17
C LYS A 126 -18.17 -23.36 17.94
N THR A 127 -17.47 -22.30 17.60
CA THR A 127 -17.66 -20.96 18.13
C THR A 127 -17.39 -19.94 17.04
N GLU A 128 -18.05 -18.80 17.11
CA GLU A 128 -17.91 -17.71 16.14
C GLU A 128 -17.60 -16.43 16.92
N ILE A 129 -16.45 -15.80 16.61
CA ILE A 129 -16.17 -14.44 17.06
C ILE A 129 -16.84 -13.51 16.05
N GLU A 130 -17.66 -12.60 16.54
CA GLU A 130 -18.29 -11.61 15.68
C GLU A 130 -17.42 -10.35 15.59
N VAL A 131 -17.11 -9.94 14.36
CA VAL A 131 -16.44 -8.68 14.07
C VAL A 131 -17.46 -7.74 13.45
N TYR A 132 -17.90 -6.75 14.22
CA TYR A 132 -18.85 -5.72 13.79
C TYR A 132 -18.10 -4.45 13.43
N GLN A 133 -18.29 -3.90 12.23
CA GLN A 133 -17.42 -2.85 11.68
C GLN A 133 -18.21 -1.71 11.04
N ASP A 134 -17.63 -0.51 11.03
CA ASP A 134 -18.11 0.60 10.20
C ASP A 134 -17.85 0.29 8.71
N PRO A 135 -18.88 0.25 7.85
CA PRO A 135 -18.74 -0.08 6.43
C PRO A 135 -17.99 0.99 5.62
N THR A 136 -17.77 2.18 6.18
CA THR A 136 -16.97 3.24 5.56
C THR A 136 -15.46 3.02 5.72
N LEU A 137 -15.05 2.14 6.65
CA LEU A 137 -13.67 1.77 6.89
C LEU A 137 -13.32 0.47 6.16
N THR A 138 -12.19 0.45 5.45
CA THR A 138 -11.75 -0.72 4.66
C THR A 138 -10.49 -1.38 5.19
N LEU A 139 -9.48 -0.57 5.56
CA LEU A 139 -8.18 -1.09 6.00
C LEU A 139 -8.23 -1.59 7.46
N GLY A 140 -8.80 -0.79 8.36
CA GLY A 140 -8.81 -1.11 9.79
C GLY A 140 -9.52 -2.42 10.14
N PRO A 141 -10.77 -2.63 9.69
CA PRO A 141 -11.46 -3.90 9.93
C PRO A 141 -10.75 -5.11 9.32
N SER A 142 -10.04 -4.94 8.19
CA SER A 142 -9.25 -6.02 7.57
C SER A 142 -8.06 -6.44 8.42
N ILE A 143 -7.36 -5.47 9.04
CA ILE A 143 -6.25 -5.73 9.97
C ILE A 143 -6.77 -6.47 11.20
N VAL A 144 -7.82 -5.96 11.84
CA VAL A 144 -8.45 -6.57 13.02
C VAL A 144 -8.89 -8.00 12.71
N THR A 145 -9.60 -8.21 11.60
CA THR A 145 -10.07 -9.54 11.17
C THR A 145 -8.90 -10.50 10.93
N THR A 146 -7.79 -10.01 10.37
CA THR A 146 -6.59 -10.83 10.14
C THR A 146 -5.93 -11.24 11.46
N ILE A 147 -5.88 -10.35 12.45
CA ILE A 147 -5.38 -10.67 13.80
C ILE A 147 -6.28 -11.72 14.47
N VAL A 148 -7.61 -11.52 14.45
CA VAL A 148 -8.59 -12.49 15.00
C VAL A 148 -8.46 -13.85 14.32
N ASN A 149 -8.35 -13.89 12.99
CA ASN A 149 -8.17 -15.13 12.24
C ASN A 149 -6.85 -15.80 12.59
N LYS A 150 -5.73 -15.07 12.60
CA LYS A 150 -4.41 -15.63 12.96
C LYS A 150 -4.42 -16.21 14.37
N PHE A 151 -5.04 -15.51 15.31
CA PHE A 151 -5.22 -16.01 16.67
C PHE A 151 -6.03 -17.31 16.66
N THR A 152 -7.21 -17.32 16.01
CA THR A 152 -8.11 -18.48 15.95
C THR A 152 -7.49 -19.67 15.21
N ASP A 153 -6.69 -19.42 14.17
CA ASP A 153 -6.01 -20.43 13.35
C ASP A 153 -4.95 -21.19 14.15
N ASN A 154 -4.20 -20.50 15.03
CA ASN A 154 -3.21 -21.14 15.91
C ASN A 154 -3.84 -22.22 16.81
N PHE A 155 -5.03 -21.94 17.35
CA PHE A 155 -5.77 -22.90 18.18
C PHE A 155 -6.51 -23.95 17.34
N SER A 156 -7.05 -23.56 16.18
CA SER A 156 -7.74 -24.48 15.27
C SER A 156 -6.81 -25.57 14.74
N GLY A 157 -5.58 -25.22 14.36
CA GLY A 157 -4.57 -26.20 13.94
C GLY A 157 -4.25 -27.21 15.06
N SER A 158 -4.11 -26.71 16.29
CA SER A 158 -3.87 -27.54 17.47
C SER A 158 -5.00 -28.52 17.74
N LYS A 159 -6.23 -28.04 17.66
CA LYS A 159 -7.44 -28.85 17.81
C LYS A 159 -7.55 -29.95 16.77
N ILE A 160 -7.31 -29.64 15.49
CA ILE A 160 -7.36 -30.62 14.40
C ILE A 160 -6.28 -31.69 14.60
N ALA A 161 -5.07 -31.31 14.98
CA ALA A 161 -3.98 -32.25 15.23
C ALA A 161 -4.33 -33.23 16.38
N LEU A 162 -4.93 -32.72 17.46
CA LEU A 162 -5.37 -33.55 18.58
C LEU A 162 -6.54 -34.47 18.19
N GLU A 163 -7.53 -33.97 17.44
CA GLU A 163 -8.66 -34.77 16.96
C GLU A 163 -8.19 -35.96 16.12
N VAL A 164 -7.24 -35.73 15.20
CA VAL A 164 -6.62 -36.80 14.39
C VAL A 164 -5.81 -37.77 15.25
N ALA A 165 -5.15 -37.31 16.29
CA ALA A 165 -4.41 -38.17 17.22
C ALA A 165 -5.36 -39.07 18.01
N ILE A 166 -6.42 -38.49 18.59
CA ILE A 166 -7.46 -39.23 19.34
C ILE A 166 -8.11 -40.28 18.44
N GLN A 167 -8.51 -39.91 17.22
CA GLN A 167 -9.11 -40.84 16.27
C GLN A 167 -8.21 -42.06 16.00
N GLN A 168 -6.90 -41.86 15.82
CA GLN A 168 -5.95 -42.96 15.61
C GLN A 168 -5.80 -43.87 16.84
N PHE A 169 -5.84 -43.30 18.05
CA PHE A 169 -5.79 -44.08 19.27
C PHE A 169 -7.08 -44.89 19.49
N GLU A 170 -8.24 -44.31 19.18
CA GLU A 170 -9.53 -45.00 19.21
C GLU A 170 -9.55 -46.19 18.23
N GLU A 171 -9.01 -46.01 17.01
CA GLU A 171 -8.84 -47.10 16.03
C GLU A 171 -7.90 -48.20 16.55
N ALA A 172 -6.92 -47.86 17.37
CA ALA A 172 -6.03 -48.79 18.05
C ALA A 172 -6.65 -49.44 19.30
N GLY A 173 -7.90 -49.09 19.65
CA GLY A 173 -8.64 -49.62 20.80
C GLY A 173 -8.31 -48.94 22.14
N LEU A 174 -7.67 -47.77 22.11
CA LEU A 174 -7.39 -46.95 23.29
C LEU A 174 -8.42 -45.83 23.38
N SER A 175 -9.12 -45.73 24.51
CA SER A 175 -10.08 -44.66 24.80
C SER A 175 -9.51 -43.74 25.87
N PHE A 176 -9.60 -42.43 25.66
CA PHE A 176 -9.24 -41.43 26.66
C PHE A 176 -10.48 -40.84 27.31
N THR A 177 -10.33 -40.41 28.56
CA THR A 177 -11.32 -39.60 29.25
C THR A 177 -11.23 -38.14 28.81
N ASP A 178 -12.32 -37.38 28.98
CA ASP A 178 -12.36 -35.95 28.65
C ASP A 178 -11.28 -35.15 29.42
N GLU A 179 -10.93 -35.59 30.63
CA GLU A 179 -9.89 -34.98 31.46
C GLU A 179 -8.49 -35.21 30.88
N GLU A 180 -8.19 -36.42 30.41
CA GLU A 180 -6.91 -36.75 29.75
C GLU A 180 -6.75 -36.00 28.42
N ILE A 181 -7.84 -35.84 27.67
CA ILE A 181 -7.88 -35.03 26.45
C ILE A 181 -7.58 -33.55 26.76
N GLY A 182 -8.17 -33.02 27.83
CA GLY A 182 -7.92 -31.65 28.29
C GLY A 182 -6.46 -31.39 28.66
N ILE A 183 -5.79 -32.35 29.32
CA ILE A 183 -4.36 -32.27 29.66
C ILE A 183 -3.50 -32.31 28.40
N MET A 184 -3.76 -33.25 27.48
CA MET A 184 -3.03 -33.34 26.21
C MET A 184 -3.18 -32.08 25.35
N MET A 185 -4.37 -31.49 25.32
CA MET A 185 -4.62 -30.22 24.62
C MET A 185 -3.76 -29.09 25.20
N ASN A 186 -3.73 -28.96 26.53
CA ASN A 186 -2.97 -27.90 27.19
C ASN A 186 -1.45 -28.03 26.95
N ASP A 187 -0.92 -29.25 27.01
CA ASP A 187 0.50 -29.54 26.72
C ASP A 187 0.84 -29.23 25.26
N TYR A 188 -0.05 -29.60 24.32
CA TYR A 188 0.14 -29.31 22.91
C TYR A 188 0.10 -27.81 22.61
N ILE A 189 -0.86 -27.07 23.16
CA ILE A 189 -0.97 -25.61 22.98
C ILE A 189 0.30 -24.94 23.50
N GLN A 190 0.78 -25.30 24.70
CA GLN A 190 2.01 -24.75 25.27
C GLN A 190 3.22 -25.03 24.37
N ALA A 191 3.36 -26.26 23.85
CA ALA A 191 4.43 -26.61 22.92
C ALA A 191 4.33 -25.83 21.60
N ALA A 192 3.12 -25.65 21.06
CA ALA A 192 2.89 -24.89 19.83
C ALA A 192 3.21 -23.39 20.01
N THR A 193 2.81 -22.78 21.14
CA THR A 193 3.17 -21.39 21.46
C THR A 193 4.66 -21.21 21.71
N ALA A 194 5.35 -22.20 22.28
CA ALA A 194 6.80 -22.15 22.51
C ALA A 194 7.60 -22.23 21.20
N VAL A 195 7.09 -22.94 20.18
CA VAL A 195 7.70 -23.02 18.84
C VAL A 195 7.36 -21.79 17.99
N GLY A 196 6.17 -21.22 18.13
CA GLY A 196 5.73 -20.02 17.41
C GLY A 196 6.33 -18.70 17.89
N GLY A 197 7.12 -18.71 18.97
CA GLY A 197 7.61 -17.51 19.64
C GLY A 197 8.79 -16.79 18.97
N ASP A 198 9.54 -17.43 18.05
CA ASP A 198 10.72 -16.78 17.45
C ASP A 198 11.10 -17.31 16.04
N GLU A 199 10.62 -18.49 15.61
CA GLU A 199 10.96 -19.07 14.31
C GLU A 199 9.71 -19.22 13.43
N GLY A 200 9.29 -18.13 12.81
CA GLY A 200 8.28 -18.19 11.76
C GLY A 200 8.74 -19.12 10.62
N LEU A 201 7.96 -20.15 10.32
CA LEU A 201 8.19 -21.09 9.19
C LEU A 201 8.13 -20.42 7.81
N VAL A 202 7.74 -19.14 7.77
CA VAL A 202 7.66 -18.32 6.56
C VAL A 202 8.81 -17.33 6.60
N VAL A 203 9.86 -17.64 5.85
CA VAL A 203 10.91 -16.67 5.54
C VAL A 203 10.37 -15.74 4.47
N VAL A 204 10.09 -14.48 4.84
CA VAL A 204 9.74 -13.44 3.88
C VAL A 204 11.03 -12.86 3.33
N GLU A 205 11.47 -13.38 2.18
CA GLU A 205 12.56 -12.77 1.42
C GLU A 205 11.99 -11.74 0.45
N SER A 206 12.23 -10.44 0.70
CA SER A 206 12.01 -9.38 -0.27
C SER A 206 13.11 -9.43 -1.34
N THR A 207 12.72 -9.59 -2.61
CA THR A 207 13.62 -9.86 -3.75
C THR A 207 14.42 -8.64 -4.25
N THR A 208 14.36 -7.51 -3.55
CA THR A 208 15.22 -6.36 -3.81
C THR A 208 16.30 -6.30 -2.74
N GLY A 209 17.55 -6.45 -3.18
CA GLY A 209 18.74 -6.40 -2.33
C GLY A 209 18.82 -5.10 -1.54
N GLU A 210 19.37 -5.24 -0.35
CA GLU A 210 19.38 -4.29 0.77
C GLU A 210 18.07 -4.20 1.55
N THR A 211 18.24 -4.38 2.85
CA THR A 211 17.35 -4.01 3.95
C THR A 211 17.07 -2.49 3.93
N ALA A 212 16.57 -1.98 2.81
CA ALA A 212 15.79 -0.77 2.84
C ALA A 212 14.42 -1.21 3.33
N GLN A 213 14.05 -0.80 4.54
CA GLN A 213 12.66 -0.62 4.92
C GLN A 213 12.01 0.34 3.91
N VAL A 214 11.75 -0.10 2.68
CA VAL A 214 10.81 0.55 1.75
C VAL A 214 9.39 0.11 2.15
N GLY A 215 9.15 0.03 3.46
CA GLY A 215 7.91 -0.38 4.11
C GLY A 215 7.30 0.80 4.87
N GLY A 216 7.32 1.98 4.26
CA GLY A 216 6.84 3.21 4.87
C GLY A 216 6.45 4.26 3.84
N VAL A 217 6.01 5.41 4.34
CA VAL A 217 5.58 6.58 3.55
C VAL A 217 6.57 6.92 2.44
N ALA A 218 7.88 6.83 2.67
CA ALA A 218 8.91 7.09 1.66
C ALA A 218 8.76 6.21 0.40
N GLY A 219 8.45 4.91 0.55
CA GLY A 219 8.22 4.00 -0.57
C GLY A 219 6.92 4.29 -1.32
N LEU A 220 5.86 4.65 -0.61
CA LEU A 220 4.61 5.12 -1.22
C LEU A 220 4.83 6.45 -1.94
N MET A 221 5.63 7.36 -1.38
CA MET A 221 5.91 8.67 -1.98
C MET A 221 6.78 8.55 -3.23
N SER A 222 7.82 7.70 -3.22
CA SER A 222 8.64 7.44 -4.40
C SER A 222 7.82 6.76 -5.50
N MET A 223 6.90 5.84 -5.15
CA MET A 223 5.96 5.23 -6.09
C MET A 223 4.97 6.25 -6.67
N LEU A 224 4.36 7.09 -5.84
CA LEU A 224 3.43 8.14 -6.29
C LEU A 224 4.13 9.16 -7.19
N MET A 225 5.32 9.60 -6.81
CA MET A 225 6.12 10.51 -7.60
C MET A 225 6.55 9.87 -8.93
N GLY A 226 6.93 8.59 -8.93
CA GLY A 226 7.14 7.80 -10.13
C GLY A 226 5.93 7.79 -11.07
N GLY A 227 4.75 7.53 -10.52
CA GLY A 227 3.48 7.60 -11.25
C GLY A 227 3.19 8.98 -11.83
N MET A 228 3.44 10.04 -11.05
CA MET A 228 3.30 11.42 -11.52
C MET A 228 4.27 11.75 -12.65
N MET A 229 5.54 11.38 -12.54
CA MET A 229 6.53 11.59 -13.61
C MET A 229 6.09 10.95 -14.93
N ILE A 230 5.55 9.73 -14.87
CA ILE A 230 5.00 9.06 -16.05
C ILE A 230 3.78 9.84 -16.58
N PHE A 231 2.83 10.19 -15.71
CA PHE A 231 1.62 10.91 -16.10
C PHE A 231 1.95 12.24 -16.81
N TYR A 232 2.82 13.06 -16.21
CA TYR A 232 3.18 14.36 -16.77
C TYR A 232 4.04 14.24 -18.03
N ALA A 233 4.93 13.24 -18.12
CA ALA A 233 5.65 12.95 -19.36
C ALA A 233 4.69 12.68 -20.53
N PHE A 234 3.68 11.84 -20.31
CA PHE A 234 2.64 11.57 -21.32
C PHE A 234 1.76 12.79 -21.61
N PHE A 235 1.45 13.61 -20.60
CA PHE A 235 0.74 14.86 -20.79
C PHE A 235 1.53 15.84 -21.68
N THR A 236 2.83 15.99 -21.44
CA THR A 236 3.75 16.77 -22.30
C THR A 236 3.76 16.20 -23.72
N GLY A 237 3.74 14.88 -23.86
CA GLY A 237 3.52 14.18 -25.14
C GLY A 237 2.24 14.63 -25.86
N VAL A 238 1.09 14.61 -25.18
CA VAL A 238 -0.21 15.04 -25.73
C VAL A 238 -0.22 16.53 -26.07
N SER A 239 0.44 17.39 -25.30
CA SER A 239 0.53 18.83 -25.59
C SER A 239 1.17 19.12 -26.95
N THR A 240 2.07 18.23 -27.41
CA THR A 240 2.71 18.32 -28.73
C THR A 240 1.69 18.13 -29.85
N VAL A 241 0.73 17.23 -29.65
CA VAL A 241 -0.38 16.99 -30.58
C VAL A 241 -1.25 18.22 -30.70
N GLN A 242 -1.63 18.78 -29.55
CA GLN A 242 -2.41 20.02 -29.51
C GLN A 242 -1.66 21.15 -30.22
N SER A 243 -0.33 21.23 -30.09
CA SER A 243 0.47 22.19 -30.85
C SER A 243 0.36 21.97 -32.37
N VAL A 244 0.37 20.74 -32.86
CA VAL A 244 0.23 20.43 -34.30
C VAL A 244 -1.17 20.79 -34.80
N LEU A 245 -2.22 20.37 -34.08
CA LEU A 245 -3.61 20.68 -34.39
C LEU A 245 -3.86 22.20 -34.39
N THR A 246 -3.35 22.90 -33.37
CA THR A 246 -3.46 24.36 -33.28
C THR A 246 -2.70 25.05 -34.43
N GLU A 247 -1.55 24.51 -34.85
CA GLU A 247 -0.82 25.04 -36.00
C GLU A 247 -1.57 24.81 -37.33
N GLU A 248 -2.32 23.71 -37.43
CA GLU A 248 -3.22 23.41 -38.56
C GLU A 248 -4.42 24.36 -38.60
N GLU A 249 -5.13 24.52 -37.48
CA GLU A 249 -6.26 25.45 -37.33
C GLU A 249 -5.87 26.90 -37.64
N ARG A 250 -4.65 27.31 -37.24
CA ARG A 250 -4.12 28.65 -37.50
C ARG A 250 -3.56 28.82 -38.92
N GLY A 251 -3.58 27.79 -39.75
CA GLY A 251 -3.05 27.80 -41.11
C GLY A 251 -1.52 27.94 -41.18
N THR A 252 -0.82 27.79 -40.06
CA THR A 252 0.65 27.85 -40.01
C THR A 252 1.30 26.56 -40.49
N LEU A 253 0.67 25.40 -40.23
CA LEU A 253 1.15 24.09 -40.67
C LEU A 253 1.09 23.95 -42.21
N PRO A 254 -0.03 24.28 -42.90
CA PRO A 254 -0.06 24.30 -44.37
C PRO A 254 0.99 25.22 -44.99
N ARG A 255 1.20 26.42 -44.41
CA ARG A 255 2.26 27.34 -44.87
C ARG A 255 3.65 26.73 -44.73
N LEU A 256 3.93 26.04 -43.63
CA LEU A 256 5.20 25.37 -43.40
C LEU A 256 5.44 24.24 -44.43
N PHE A 257 4.40 23.52 -44.84
CA PHE A 257 4.48 22.50 -45.89
C PHE A 257 4.69 23.05 -47.31
N THR A 258 4.41 24.34 -47.55
CA THR A 258 4.77 24.99 -48.83
C THR A 258 6.24 25.42 -48.91
N THR A 259 7.01 25.32 -47.81
CA THR A 259 8.45 25.60 -47.80
C THR A 259 9.25 24.42 -48.35
N PRO A 260 10.52 24.59 -48.77
CA PRO A 260 11.40 23.50 -49.21
C PRO A 260 11.88 22.61 -48.05
N THR A 261 11.05 22.41 -47.03
CA THR A 261 11.34 21.62 -45.83
C THR A 261 10.40 20.42 -45.82
N SER A 262 10.97 19.20 -45.78
CA SER A 262 10.15 17.99 -45.82
C SER A 262 9.28 17.84 -44.57
N GLN A 263 8.09 17.27 -44.72
CA GLN A 263 7.16 16.98 -43.62
C GLN A 263 7.82 16.11 -42.52
N ARG A 264 8.67 15.15 -42.92
CA ARG A 264 9.45 14.32 -41.98
C ARG A 264 10.37 15.17 -41.12
N THR A 265 11.06 16.15 -41.70
CA THR A 265 11.97 17.04 -40.95
C THR A 265 11.23 17.87 -39.91
N ILE A 266 10.01 18.31 -40.23
CA ILE A 266 9.16 19.08 -39.32
C ILE A 266 8.72 18.21 -38.15
N LEU A 267 8.15 17.04 -38.46
CA LEU A 267 7.69 16.07 -37.46
C LEU A 267 8.83 15.63 -36.55
N THR A 268 9.99 15.21 -37.09
CA THR A 268 11.15 14.82 -36.28
C THR A 268 11.64 15.97 -35.39
N GLY A 269 11.58 17.22 -35.86
CA GLY A 269 11.91 18.38 -35.04
C GLY A 269 10.97 18.56 -33.85
N LYS A 270 9.65 18.40 -34.07
CA LYS A 270 8.66 18.45 -32.99
C LYS A 270 8.86 17.32 -31.98
N PHE A 271 9.06 16.08 -32.43
CA PHE A 271 9.31 14.95 -31.52
C PHE A 271 10.61 15.12 -30.73
N LEU A 272 11.66 15.65 -31.35
CA LEU A 272 12.91 15.92 -30.67
C LEU A 272 12.73 17.02 -29.61
N ALA A 273 11.89 18.03 -29.86
CA ALA A 273 11.53 19.02 -28.84
C ALA A 273 10.81 18.37 -27.65
N THR A 274 9.81 17.54 -27.91
CA THR A 274 9.02 16.85 -26.87
C THR A 274 9.89 15.92 -26.05
N GLY A 275 10.72 15.09 -26.70
CA GLY A 275 11.60 14.17 -26.01
C GLY A 275 12.60 14.89 -25.10
N ILE A 276 13.18 16.00 -25.57
CA ILE A 276 14.06 16.83 -24.74
C ILE A 276 13.29 17.46 -23.57
N MET A 277 12.07 17.96 -23.82
CA MET A 277 11.24 18.52 -22.74
C MET A 277 10.94 17.46 -21.67
N VAL A 278 10.51 16.26 -22.06
CA VAL A 278 10.22 15.14 -21.13
C VAL A 278 11.48 14.70 -20.37
N ILE A 279 12.64 14.63 -21.02
CA ILE A 279 13.90 14.32 -20.31
C ILE A 279 14.19 15.38 -19.26
N VAL A 280 14.10 16.67 -19.61
CA VAL A 280 14.35 17.75 -18.64
C VAL A 280 13.31 17.72 -17.51
N GLU A 281 12.04 17.44 -17.83
CA GLU A 281 10.97 17.25 -16.86
C GLU A 281 11.35 16.21 -15.80
N ILE A 282 11.62 14.99 -16.26
CA ILE A 282 11.88 13.86 -15.38
C ILE A 282 13.16 14.08 -14.59
N VAL A 283 14.23 14.61 -15.22
CA VAL A 283 15.49 14.89 -14.52
C VAL A 283 15.30 15.94 -13.42
N VAL A 284 14.54 17.01 -13.67
CA VAL A 284 14.25 18.02 -12.65
C VAL A 284 13.46 17.41 -11.50
N LEU A 285 12.46 16.58 -11.81
CA LEU A 285 11.66 15.91 -10.78
C LEU A 285 12.53 14.94 -9.97
N LEU A 286 13.36 14.11 -10.59
CA LEU A 286 14.26 13.20 -9.90
C LEU A 286 15.22 13.92 -8.95
N ILE A 287 15.85 15.01 -9.42
CA ILE A 287 16.73 15.85 -8.59
C ILE A 287 15.93 16.47 -7.44
N PHE A 288 14.71 16.93 -7.70
CA PHE A 288 13.84 17.47 -6.66
C PHE A 288 13.49 16.42 -5.61
N GLY A 289 13.16 15.20 -6.03
CA GLY A 289 12.83 14.09 -5.13
C GLY A 289 14.01 13.67 -4.25
N ASP A 290 15.20 13.60 -4.84
CA ASP A 290 16.45 13.31 -4.13
C ASP A 290 16.80 14.42 -3.13
N VAL A 291 16.80 15.68 -3.56
CA VAL A 291 17.24 16.81 -2.71
C VAL A 291 16.24 17.18 -1.61
N VAL A 292 14.94 17.13 -1.91
CA VAL A 292 13.90 17.60 -0.97
C VAL A 292 13.39 16.48 -0.07
N PHE A 293 13.28 15.26 -0.61
CA PHE A 293 12.69 14.14 0.13
C PHE A 293 13.68 12.99 0.41
N GLY A 294 14.91 13.06 -0.10
CA GLY A 294 15.91 12.00 0.11
C GLY A 294 15.57 10.70 -0.62
N PHE A 295 14.84 10.75 -1.74
CA PHE A 295 14.44 9.54 -2.45
C PHE A 295 15.61 8.83 -3.12
N GLU A 296 15.90 7.62 -2.67
CA GLU A 296 16.85 6.72 -3.31
C GLU A 296 16.20 6.02 -4.50
N TRP A 297 16.47 6.50 -5.71
CA TRP A 297 15.92 5.93 -6.94
C TRP A 297 16.60 4.63 -7.40
N GLY A 298 17.60 4.16 -6.66
CA GLY A 298 18.38 2.97 -6.96
C GLY A 298 19.42 3.18 -8.07
N ASP A 299 19.63 2.13 -8.87
CA ASP A 299 20.66 2.11 -9.91
C ASP A 299 20.42 3.16 -11.00
N THR A 300 21.39 4.07 -11.17
CA THR A 300 21.29 5.19 -12.11
C THR A 300 21.22 4.73 -13.58
N PHE A 301 21.80 3.58 -13.92
CA PHE A 301 21.78 3.06 -15.28
C PHE A 301 20.40 2.49 -15.64
N LEU A 302 19.79 1.71 -14.75
CA LEU A 302 18.40 1.25 -14.91
C LEU A 302 17.43 2.42 -14.98
N LEU A 303 17.61 3.41 -14.10
CA LEU A 303 16.82 4.63 -14.13
C LEU A 303 16.94 5.36 -15.47
N ALA A 304 18.15 5.50 -16.03
CA ALA A 304 18.36 6.12 -17.33
C ALA A 304 17.63 5.35 -18.45
N LEU A 305 17.62 4.02 -18.41
CA LEU A 305 16.86 3.20 -19.37
C LEU A 305 15.35 3.42 -19.24
N VAL A 306 14.83 3.53 -18.02
CA VAL A 306 13.41 3.82 -17.76
C VAL A 306 13.04 5.20 -18.31
N VAL A 307 13.86 6.23 -18.01
CA VAL A 307 13.65 7.59 -18.53
C VAL A 307 13.63 7.61 -20.06
N LEU A 308 14.56 6.90 -20.70
CA LEU A 308 14.57 6.76 -22.17
C LEU A 308 13.32 6.06 -22.70
N GLY A 309 12.88 4.98 -22.04
CA GLY A 309 11.67 4.25 -22.40
C GLY A 309 10.41 5.11 -22.30
N ILE A 310 10.26 5.86 -21.20
CA ILE A 310 9.16 6.81 -21.00
C ILE A 310 9.21 7.91 -22.04
N THR A 311 10.39 8.48 -22.30
CA THR A 311 10.58 9.56 -23.27
C THR A 311 10.16 9.14 -24.67
N ILE A 312 10.60 7.96 -25.12
CA ILE A 312 10.23 7.42 -26.44
C ILE A 312 8.73 7.17 -26.50
N SER A 313 8.15 6.58 -25.45
CA SER A 313 6.73 6.25 -25.38
C SER A 313 5.87 7.52 -25.41
N ALA A 314 6.15 8.49 -24.56
CA ALA A 314 5.42 9.76 -24.48
C ALA A 314 5.54 10.58 -25.78
N SER A 315 6.73 10.64 -26.39
CA SER A 315 6.95 11.37 -27.65
C SER A 315 6.23 10.72 -28.83
N THR A 316 6.13 9.38 -28.84
CA THR A 316 5.46 8.63 -29.91
C THR A 316 3.95 8.55 -29.71
N PHE A 317 3.47 8.49 -28.47
CA PHE A 317 2.04 8.42 -28.15
C PHE A 317 1.27 9.60 -28.76
N GLY A 318 1.86 10.79 -28.80
CA GLY A 318 1.25 11.93 -29.49
C GLY A 318 0.93 11.67 -30.97
N ILE A 319 1.65 10.77 -31.65
CA ILE A 319 1.40 10.45 -33.06
C ILE A 319 0.05 9.76 -33.25
N PHE A 320 -0.34 8.87 -32.34
CA PHE A 320 -1.53 8.04 -32.47
C PHE A 320 -2.83 8.74 -32.04
N VAL A 321 -2.71 9.92 -31.42
CA VAL A 321 -3.86 10.71 -30.97
C VAL A 321 -4.39 11.63 -32.10
N ILE A 322 -3.65 11.78 -33.21
CA ILE A 322 -4.07 12.44 -34.46
C ILE A 322 -4.61 11.38 -35.41
#